data_AF-A0A7U7TS82-F1
#
_entry.id   AF-A0A7U7TS82-F1
#
_cell.length_a   1.000
_cell.length_b   1.000
_cell.length_c   1.000
_cell.angle_alpha   90.00
_cell.angle_beta   90.00
_cell.angle_gamma   90.00
#
_symmetry.space_group_name_H-M   'P 1'
#
loop_
_entity.id
_entity.type
_entity.pdbx_description
1 polymer ?
#
loop_
_entity_poly.entity_id
_entity_poly.type
_entity_poly.pdbx_seq_one_letter_code
_entity_poly.pdbx_strand_id
1 'polypeptide(L)'
;MHDSNLFNTLKQNNYILPKDPDASNEIIDTMLSYLSSVDSELRDNIAYNIFFEWLVGQDNLTTDQKRRIYNYAVNKNNLLFKINIIDSDAVFQRSFLALIIALLLENNKVHTFLTDNEIRKTMNLLIELLEKEKNTHSFIEEKGWAHCIAHTADALDELIYQRTISEIDVKKIMTAITFFYKTNLNILTGEEDERLSNILITALFEQKINIEEVKNWLNSLSETIPNHLPEIPLINIKQFTQTLLIKLTVLNYDVDFNLFPIVTRYIRKNDDTATNKKTL
;
A
#
# COMPACT_ATOMS: atom_id res chain seq x y z
N MET A 1 -0.38 -17.35 26.64
CA MET A 1 1.07 -17.64 26.64
C MET A 1 1.47 -17.82 25.19
N HIS A 2 2.29 -16.94 24.66
CA HIS A 2 2.82 -17.06 23.30
C HIS A 2 3.86 -18.19 23.29
N ASP A 3 3.76 -19.12 22.34
CA ASP A 3 4.75 -20.17 22.22
C ASP A 3 5.95 -19.64 21.44
N SER A 4 6.84 -18.91 22.13
CA SER A 4 8.11 -18.45 21.55
C SER A 4 8.97 -19.62 21.05
N ASN A 5 8.67 -20.88 21.43
CA ASN A 5 9.33 -22.05 20.84
C ASN A 5 8.88 -22.33 19.41
N LEU A 6 7.64 -21.98 19.02
CA LEU A 6 7.14 -22.29 17.68
C LEU A 6 7.94 -21.58 16.57
N PHE A 7 8.16 -20.27 16.71
CA PHE A 7 8.97 -19.51 15.74
C PHE A 7 10.40 -20.06 15.64
N ASN A 8 11.05 -20.28 16.78
CA ASN A 8 12.40 -20.82 16.82
C ASN A 8 12.48 -22.22 16.22
N THR A 9 11.47 -23.06 16.46
CA THR A 9 11.37 -24.41 15.88
C THR A 9 11.21 -24.34 14.36
N LEU A 10 10.33 -23.47 13.86
CA LEU A 10 10.16 -23.26 12.42
C LEU A 10 11.47 -22.78 11.80
N LYS A 11 12.13 -21.78 12.39
CA LYS A 11 13.42 -21.26 11.91
C LYS A 11 14.52 -22.32 11.88
N GLN A 12 14.63 -23.14 12.93
CA GLN A 12 15.60 -24.24 12.99
C GLN A 12 15.34 -25.34 11.95
N ASN A 13 14.08 -25.50 11.54
CA ASN A 13 13.65 -26.46 10.52
C ASN A 13 13.47 -25.81 9.13
N ASN A 14 14.15 -24.70 8.84
CA ASN A 14 14.07 -23.98 7.56
C ASN A 14 12.63 -23.66 7.12
N TYR A 15 11.79 -23.28 8.08
CA TYR A 15 10.39 -22.90 7.90
C TYR A 15 9.50 -24.01 7.32
N ILE A 16 9.93 -25.28 7.36
CA ILE A 16 9.15 -26.41 6.85
C ILE A 16 8.00 -26.71 7.81
N LEU A 17 6.78 -26.66 7.29
CA LEU A 17 5.57 -27.05 8.01
C LEU A 17 5.50 -28.58 8.24
N PRO A 18 4.86 -29.04 9.32
CA PRO A 18 4.55 -30.46 9.51
C PRO A 18 3.79 -31.06 8.33
N LYS A 19 4.00 -32.35 8.05
CA LYS A 19 3.27 -33.07 6.98
C LYS A 19 1.80 -33.31 7.32
N ASP A 20 1.46 -33.32 8.60
CA ASP A 20 0.08 -33.45 9.05
C ASP A 20 -0.71 -32.18 8.68
N PRO A 21 -1.78 -32.29 7.86
CA PRO A 21 -2.50 -31.12 7.37
C PRO A 21 -3.11 -30.27 8.48
N ASP A 22 -3.65 -30.89 9.53
CA ASP A 22 -4.30 -30.19 10.63
C ASP A 22 -3.28 -29.38 11.44
N ALA A 23 -2.17 -30.00 11.83
CA ALA A 23 -1.08 -29.30 12.50
C ALA A 23 -0.49 -28.17 11.64
N SER A 24 -0.33 -28.39 10.33
CA SER A 24 0.18 -27.35 9.42
C SER A 24 -0.78 -26.15 9.32
N ASN A 25 -2.09 -26.41 9.25
CA ASN A 25 -3.12 -25.38 9.14
C ASN A 25 -3.26 -24.61 10.46
N GLU A 26 -3.16 -25.28 11.61
CA GLU A 26 -3.17 -24.63 12.92
C GLU A 26 -2.01 -23.65 13.07
N ILE A 27 -0.82 -24.01 12.58
CA ILE A 27 0.35 -23.12 12.58
C ILE A 27 0.11 -21.89 11.68
N ILE A 28 -0.44 -22.09 10.48
CA ILE A 28 -0.79 -20.97 9.58
C ILE A 28 -1.82 -20.04 10.24
N ASP A 29 -2.87 -20.60 10.83
CA ASP A 29 -3.92 -19.82 11.49
C ASP A 29 -3.39 -19.06 12.72
N THR A 30 -2.46 -19.67 13.46
CA THR A 30 -1.76 -19.02 14.57
C THR A 30 -0.99 -17.79 14.05
N MET A 31 -0.23 -17.92 12.96
CA MET A 31 0.49 -16.79 12.38
C MET A 31 -0.45 -15.71 11.83
N LEU A 32 -1.57 -16.10 11.19
CA LEU A 32 -2.60 -15.15 10.76
C LEU A 32 -3.15 -14.34 11.95
N SER A 33 -3.35 -14.99 13.11
CA SER A 33 -3.81 -14.30 14.32
C SER A 33 -2.80 -13.28 14.85
N TYR A 34 -1.50 -13.58 14.73
CA TYR A 34 -0.42 -12.72 15.21
C TYR A 34 -0.25 -11.45 14.36
N LEU A 35 -0.67 -11.46 13.08
CA LEU A 35 -0.69 -10.25 12.24
C LEU A 35 -1.60 -9.15 12.79
N SER A 36 -2.57 -9.50 13.64
CA SER A 36 -3.49 -8.54 14.26
C SER A 36 -3.02 -8.07 15.65
N SER A 37 -1.85 -8.52 16.10
CA SER A 37 -1.33 -8.22 17.42
C SER A 37 -0.90 -6.75 17.56
N VAL A 38 -1.12 -6.18 18.74
CA VAL A 38 -0.53 -4.88 19.12
C VAL A 38 0.96 -5.00 19.45
N ASP A 39 1.42 -6.21 19.77
CA ASP A 39 2.84 -6.52 20.00
C ASP A 39 3.56 -6.65 18.66
N SER A 40 4.46 -5.70 18.37
CA SER A 40 5.24 -5.66 17.14
C SER A 40 6.22 -6.82 17.00
N GLU A 41 6.65 -7.45 18.10
CA GLU A 41 7.51 -8.64 18.01
C GLU A 41 6.73 -9.81 17.36
N LEU A 42 5.50 -10.04 17.83
CA LEU A 42 4.64 -11.09 17.27
C LEU A 42 4.26 -10.81 15.83
N ARG A 43 3.92 -9.55 15.53
CA ARG A 43 3.35 -9.15 14.25
C ARG A 43 4.43 -9.00 13.16
N ASP A 44 5.44 -8.19 13.42
CA ASP A 44 6.46 -7.81 12.45
C ASP A 44 7.58 -8.85 12.40
N ASN A 45 8.16 -9.17 13.57
CA ASN A 45 9.37 -9.99 13.64
C ASN A 45 9.12 -11.50 13.54
N ILE A 46 7.92 -11.96 13.93
CA ILE A 46 7.55 -13.37 13.89
C ILE A 46 6.60 -13.67 12.74
N ALA A 47 5.37 -13.16 12.78
CA ALA A 47 4.32 -13.57 11.85
C ALA A 47 4.63 -13.15 10.41
N TYR A 48 4.91 -11.87 10.19
CA TYR A 48 5.22 -11.37 8.86
C TYR A 48 6.49 -12.04 8.27
N ASN A 49 7.57 -12.15 9.06
CA ASN A 49 8.78 -12.83 8.62
C ASN A 49 8.55 -14.31 8.26
N ILE A 50 7.73 -15.04 9.03
CA ILE A 50 7.35 -16.41 8.66
C ILE A 50 6.60 -16.42 7.32
N PHE A 51 5.62 -15.53 7.14
CA PHE A 51 4.88 -15.47 5.87
C PHE A 51 5.78 -15.11 4.69
N PHE A 52 6.75 -14.21 4.88
CA PHE A 52 7.76 -13.89 3.86
C PHE A 52 8.54 -15.13 3.45
N GLU A 53 9.06 -15.91 4.40
CA GLU A 53 9.79 -17.15 4.10
C GLU A 53 8.89 -18.18 3.42
N TRP A 54 7.64 -18.33 3.87
CA TRP A 54 6.68 -19.26 3.31
C TRP A 54 6.20 -18.93 1.90
N LEU A 55 6.03 -17.65 1.58
CA LEU A 55 5.47 -17.19 0.31
C LEU A 55 6.54 -16.76 -0.70
N VAL A 56 7.72 -16.32 -0.26
CA VAL A 56 8.72 -15.72 -1.16
C VAL A 56 10.11 -16.31 -0.92
N GLY A 57 10.61 -16.29 0.31
CA GLY A 57 11.99 -16.68 0.63
C GLY A 57 12.31 -18.16 0.34
N GLN A 58 11.62 -19.07 1.03
CA GLN A 58 11.70 -20.52 0.79
C GLN A 58 10.62 -21.03 -0.17
N ASP A 59 9.49 -20.32 -0.26
CA ASP A 59 8.33 -20.67 -1.11
C ASP A 59 7.92 -22.15 -0.96
N ASN A 60 7.74 -22.58 0.29
CA ASN A 60 7.57 -23.99 0.64
C ASN A 60 6.12 -24.36 1.01
N LEU A 61 5.15 -23.46 0.80
CA LEU A 61 3.73 -23.73 0.97
C LEU A 61 3.13 -24.46 -0.22
N THR A 62 2.19 -25.37 0.04
CA THR A 62 1.36 -25.96 -1.01
C THR A 62 0.36 -24.94 -1.56
N THR A 63 -0.17 -25.20 -2.76
CA THR A 63 -1.23 -24.35 -3.34
C THR A 63 -2.45 -24.24 -2.43
N ASP A 64 -2.84 -25.31 -1.73
CA ASP A 64 -3.98 -25.28 -0.81
C ASP A 64 -3.72 -24.38 0.40
N GLN A 65 -2.50 -24.40 0.95
CA GLN A 65 -2.09 -23.50 2.03
C GLN A 65 -2.05 -22.04 1.55
N LYS A 66 -1.51 -21.76 0.35
CA LYS A 66 -1.55 -20.43 -0.27
C LYS A 66 -3.00 -19.95 -0.46
N ARG A 67 -3.89 -20.83 -0.93
CA ARG A 67 -5.33 -20.53 -1.06
C ARG A 67 -5.99 -20.27 0.29
N ARG A 68 -5.62 -20.98 1.35
CA ARG A 68 -6.12 -20.72 2.71
C ARG A 68 -5.78 -19.30 3.16
N ILE A 69 -4.52 -18.91 3.02
CA ILE A 69 -4.03 -17.56 3.39
C ILE A 69 -4.73 -16.49 2.54
N TYR A 70 -4.79 -16.69 1.22
CA TYR A 70 -5.51 -15.80 0.31
C TYR A 70 -6.99 -15.62 0.70
N ASN A 71 -7.70 -16.72 1.00
CA ASN A 71 -9.11 -16.66 1.38
C ASN A 71 -9.33 -15.92 2.70
N TYR A 72 -8.37 -15.96 3.62
CA TYR A 72 -8.40 -15.20 4.86
C TYR A 72 -8.09 -13.72 4.63
N ALA A 73 -7.00 -13.41 3.92
CA ALA A 73 -6.54 -12.04 3.69
C ALA A 73 -7.48 -11.27 2.75
N VAL A 74 -7.97 -11.90 1.68
CA VAL A 74 -8.91 -11.31 0.69
C VAL A 74 -10.36 -11.65 1.06
N ASN A 75 -10.67 -11.47 2.34
CA ASN A 75 -12.01 -11.50 2.89
C ASN A 75 -12.40 -10.10 3.36
N LYS A 76 -13.54 -9.59 2.89
CA LYS A 76 -14.00 -8.23 3.22
C LYS A 76 -14.15 -8.01 4.74
N ASN A 77 -14.61 -9.02 5.48
CA ASN A 77 -14.80 -8.92 6.93
C ASN A 77 -13.47 -8.90 7.69
N ASN A 78 -12.39 -9.41 7.08
CA ASN A 78 -11.06 -9.42 7.69
C ASN A 78 -10.23 -8.20 7.25
N LEU A 79 -10.14 -7.92 5.94
CA LEU A 79 -9.33 -6.83 5.40
C LEU A 79 -9.91 -5.44 5.71
N LEU A 80 -11.23 -5.32 5.83
CA LEU A 80 -11.90 -4.08 6.23
C LEU A 80 -12.45 -4.17 7.65
N PHE A 81 -11.85 -5.02 8.49
CA PHE A 81 -12.29 -5.24 9.85
C PHE A 81 -12.31 -3.93 10.65
N LYS A 82 -13.49 -3.59 11.19
CA LYS A 82 -13.73 -2.37 11.96
C LYS A 82 -13.24 -1.08 11.28
N ILE A 83 -13.27 -1.01 9.94
CA ILE A 83 -12.73 0.12 9.18
C ILE A 83 -13.36 1.49 9.53
N ASN A 84 -14.58 1.49 10.05
CA ASN A 84 -15.27 2.71 10.48
C ASN A 84 -14.93 3.15 11.92
N ILE A 85 -14.00 2.47 12.61
CA ILE A 85 -13.56 2.77 13.97
C ILE A 85 -12.10 3.25 13.93
N ILE A 86 -11.89 4.56 14.05
CA ILE A 86 -10.59 5.23 13.85
C ILE A 86 -9.56 4.80 14.90
N ASP A 87 -9.91 4.91 16.19
CA ASP A 87 -9.03 4.60 17.33
C ASP A 87 -9.01 3.11 17.68
N SER A 88 -8.98 2.25 16.67
CA SER A 88 -8.96 0.80 16.85
C SER A 88 -7.63 0.20 16.47
N ASP A 89 -7.13 -0.70 17.33
CA ASP A 89 -6.00 -1.59 17.02
C ASP A 89 -6.28 -2.53 15.83
N ALA A 90 -7.50 -2.54 15.31
CA ALA A 90 -7.84 -3.21 14.06
C ALA A 90 -7.03 -2.69 12.86
N VAL A 91 -6.40 -1.51 12.94
CA VAL A 91 -5.48 -1.01 11.90
C VAL A 91 -4.35 -2.01 11.61
N PHE A 92 -3.83 -2.70 12.62
CA PHE A 92 -2.76 -3.70 12.44
C PHE A 92 -3.24 -4.88 11.59
N GLN A 93 -4.45 -5.38 11.84
CA GLN A 93 -5.02 -6.44 11.02
C GLN A 93 -5.18 -6.01 9.56
N ARG A 94 -5.80 -4.84 9.30
CA ARG A 94 -6.03 -4.35 7.93
C ARG A 94 -4.72 -4.16 7.19
N SER A 95 -3.77 -3.51 7.86
CA SER A 95 -2.43 -3.22 7.36
C SER A 95 -1.64 -4.48 7.01
N PHE A 96 -1.51 -5.41 7.96
CA PHE A 96 -0.70 -6.60 7.74
C PHE A 96 -1.38 -7.59 6.80
N LEU A 97 -2.71 -7.63 6.73
CA LEU A 97 -3.37 -8.38 5.67
C LEU A 97 -3.13 -7.78 4.28
N ALA A 98 -3.08 -6.45 4.14
CA ALA A 98 -2.64 -5.84 2.88
C ALA A 98 -1.20 -6.23 2.54
N LEU A 99 -0.29 -6.24 3.53
CA LEU A 99 1.09 -6.66 3.32
C LEU A 99 1.22 -8.16 2.92
N ILE A 100 0.41 -9.04 3.52
CA ILE A 100 0.34 -10.45 3.08
C ILE A 100 -0.21 -10.58 1.67
N ILE A 101 -1.17 -9.73 1.28
CA ILE A 101 -1.66 -9.69 -0.10
C ILE A 101 -0.54 -9.33 -1.07
N ALA A 102 0.36 -8.41 -0.73
CA ALA A 102 1.54 -8.11 -1.54
C ALA A 102 2.40 -9.37 -1.77
N LEU A 103 2.72 -10.13 -0.72
CA LEU A 103 3.49 -11.39 -0.83
C LEU A 103 2.76 -12.45 -1.67
N LEU A 104 1.44 -12.57 -1.53
CA LEU A 104 0.63 -13.50 -2.33
C LEU A 104 0.63 -13.12 -3.82
N LEU A 105 0.52 -11.83 -4.12
CA LEU A 105 0.57 -11.32 -5.49
C LEU A 105 1.96 -11.51 -6.10
N GLU A 106 3.01 -11.27 -5.32
CA GLU A 106 4.40 -11.54 -5.73
C GLU A 106 4.59 -13.03 -6.07
N ASN A 107 4.17 -13.93 -5.17
CA ASN A 107 4.21 -15.37 -5.42
C ASN A 107 3.37 -15.77 -6.64
N ASN A 108 2.22 -15.13 -6.84
CA ASN A 108 1.34 -15.40 -7.98
C ASN A 108 2.00 -15.06 -9.33
N LYS A 109 2.95 -14.11 -9.38
CA LYS A 109 3.73 -13.82 -10.60
C LYS A 109 4.48 -15.06 -11.11
N VAL A 110 4.94 -15.90 -10.18
CA VAL A 110 5.70 -17.12 -10.47
C VAL A 110 4.77 -18.32 -10.69
N HIS A 111 3.80 -18.52 -9.79
CA HIS A 111 3.02 -19.76 -9.73
C HIS A 111 1.65 -19.71 -10.39
N THR A 112 1.10 -18.51 -10.65
CA THR A 112 -0.21 -18.31 -11.30
C THR A 112 -1.32 -19.16 -10.64
N PHE A 113 -1.45 -19.11 -9.31
CA PHE A 113 -2.44 -19.89 -8.55
C PHE A 113 -3.76 -19.14 -8.32
N LEU A 114 -3.80 -17.83 -8.60
CA LEU A 114 -4.99 -16.98 -8.55
C LEU A 114 -5.63 -16.84 -9.93
N THR A 115 -6.95 -16.85 -9.96
CA THR A 115 -7.75 -16.56 -11.16
C THR A 115 -7.88 -15.06 -11.43
N ASP A 116 -8.21 -14.69 -12.66
CA ASP A 116 -8.46 -13.29 -13.05
C ASP A 116 -9.53 -12.62 -12.18
N ASN A 117 -10.59 -13.36 -11.82
CA ASN A 117 -11.65 -12.85 -10.96
C ASN A 117 -11.17 -12.63 -9.52
N GLU A 118 -10.30 -13.51 -9.02
CA GLU A 118 -9.64 -13.36 -7.72
C GLU A 118 -8.74 -12.11 -7.72
N ILE A 119 -7.93 -11.89 -8.75
CA ILE A 119 -7.10 -10.69 -8.89
C ILE A 119 -7.96 -9.40 -8.91
N ARG A 120 -9.06 -9.39 -9.68
CA ARG A 120 -9.99 -8.24 -9.71
C ARG A 120 -10.68 -8.02 -8.36
N LYS A 121 -11.05 -9.08 -7.65
CA LYS A 121 -11.61 -8.99 -6.29
C LYS A 121 -10.60 -8.37 -5.33
N THR A 122 -9.34 -8.81 -5.37
CA THR A 122 -8.24 -8.26 -4.56
C THR A 122 -8.07 -6.78 -4.81
N MET A 123 -7.98 -6.35 -6.08
CA MET A 123 -7.88 -4.95 -6.45
C MET A 123 -9.00 -4.10 -5.85
N ASN A 124 -10.25 -4.53 -6.03
CA ASN A 124 -11.40 -3.76 -5.56
C ASN A 124 -11.40 -3.61 -4.03
N LEU A 125 -10.96 -4.64 -3.30
CA LEU A 125 -10.87 -4.57 -1.83
C LEU A 125 -9.71 -3.69 -1.35
N LEU A 126 -8.56 -3.72 -2.03
CA LEU A 126 -7.43 -2.83 -1.72
C LEU A 126 -7.79 -1.36 -2.01
N ILE A 127 -8.49 -1.08 -3.12
CA ILE A 127 -9.03 0.25 -3.42
C ILE A 127 -10.01 0.68 -2.31
N GLU A 128 -10.94 -0.20 -1.92
CA GLU A 128 -11.89 0.11 -0.84
C GLU A 128 -11.17 0.37 0.50
N LEU A 129 -10.08 -0.34 0.79
CA LEU A 129 -9.24 -0.08 1.97
C LEU A 129 -8.58 1.30 1.89
N LEU A 130 -7.93 1.63 0.77
CA LEU A 130 -7.27 2.93 0.56
C LEU A 130 -8.24 4.12 0.71
N GLU A 131 -9.46 3.99 0.18
CA GLU A 131 -10.46 5.06 0.22
C GLU A 131 -11.08 5.22 1.62
N LYS A 132 -11.29 4.12 2.34
CA LYS A 132 -12.04 4.12 3.60
C LYS A 132 -11.19 4.18 4.85
N GLU A 133 -9.92 3.79 4.80
CA GLU A 133 -9.02 3.86 5.95
C GLU A 133 -8.92 5.31 6.45
N LYS A 134 -9.15 5.51 7.74
CA LYS A 134 -9.07 6.81 8.42
C LYS A 134 -7.95 6.87 9.45
N ASN A 135 -7.44 5.71 9.87
CA ASN A 135 -6.24 5.61 10.69
C ASN A 135 -5.02 5.58 9.76
N THR A 136 -4.50 6.77 9.48
CA THR A 136 -3.31 6.97 8.63
C THR A 136 -2.04 7.19 9.46
N HIS A 137 -2.02 6.76 10.73
CA HIS A 137 -0.80 6.83 11.53
C HIS A 137 0.21 5.82 11.00
N SER A 138 1.45 6.27 10.81
CA SER A 138 2.55 5.41 10.38
C SER A 138 3.07 4.56 11.53
N PHE A 139 3.38 5.20 12.65
CA PHE A 139 3.89 4.60 13.88
C PHE A 139 2.98 4.92 15.06
N ILE A 140 2.70 3.91 15.89
CA ILE A 140 1.98 4.06 17.14
C ILE A 140 2.96 3.71 18.27
N GLU A 141 3.15 4.66 19.19
CA GLU A 141 4.03 4.48 20.35
C GLU A 141 3.67 3.18 21.09
N GLU A 142 4.70 2.45 21.54
CA GLU A 142 4.61 1.13 22.20
C GLU A 142 4.07 -0.03 21.35
N LYS A 143 3.40 0.23 20.22
CA LYS A 143 2.79 -0.80 19.35
C LYS A 143 3.52 -1.00 18.02
N GLY A 144 4.34 -0.05 17.61
CA GLY A 144 5.17 -0.12 16.40
C GLY A 144 4.45 0.40 15.15
N TRP A 145 4.85 -0.14 13.99
CA TRP A 145 4.39 0.33 12.68
C TRP A 145 2.95 -0.12 12.39
N ALA A 146 2.05 0.85 12.24
CA ALA A 146 0.70 0.61 11.77
C ALA A 146 0.64 0.57 10.24
N HIS A 147 1.22 1.55 9.54
CA HIS A 147 1.51 1.52 8.09
C HIS A 147 0.38 1.03 7.15
N CYS A 148 -0.90 1.22 7.48
CA CYS A 148 -1.99 0.65 6.69
C CYS A 148 -2.00 1.14 5.23
N ILE A 149 -1.83 2.46 5.03
CA ILE A 149 -1.75 3.05 3.68
C ILE A 149 -0.50 2.59 2.95
N ALA A 150 0.65 2.56 3.63
CA ALA A 150 1.92 2.10 3.07
C ALA A 150 1.85 0.65 2.58
N HIS A 151 1.36 -0.29 3.41
CA HIS A 151 1.20 -1.69 3.00
C HIS A 151 0.11 -1.90 1.94
N THR A 152 -0.93 -1.05 1.94
CA THR A 152 -1.93 -1.05 0.85
C THR A 152 -1.29 -0.62 -0.46
N ALA A 153 -0.38 0.36 -0.43
CA ALA A 153 0.37 0.80 -1.60
C ALA A 153 1.28 -0.33 -2.13
N ASP A 154 2.00 -1.03 -1.25
CA ASP A 154 2.85 -2.17 -1.62
C ASP A 154 2.04 -3.28 -2.32
N ALA A 155 0.84 -3.58 -1.81
CA ALA A 155 -0.05 -4.57 -2.42
C ALA A 155 -0.61 -4.12 -3.77
N LEU A 156 -0.96 -2.83 -3.92
CA LEU A 156 -1.41 -2.26 -5.18
C LEU A 156 -0.30 -2.20 -6.22
N ASP A 157 0.95 -2.00 -5.80
CA ASP A 157 2.13 -2.04 -6.68
C ASP A 157 2.36 -3.46 -7.22
N GLU A 158 2.34 -4.47 -6.33
CA GLU A 158 2.43 -5.89 -6.72
C GLU A 158 1.26 -6.34 -7.61
N LEU A 159 0.10 -5.70 -7.47
CA LEU A 159 -1.05 -5.92 -8.33
C LEU A 159 -0.77 -5.46 -9.77
N ILE A 160 0.01 -4.39 -9.97
CA ILE A 160 0.31 -3.88 -11.32
C ILE A 160 1.04 -4.93 -12.15
N TYR A 161 1.89 -5.79 -11.58
CA TYR A 161 2.55 -6.86 -12.32
C TYR A 161 1.62 -7.99 -12.78
N GLN A 162 0.40 -8.08 -12.25
CA GLN A 162 -0.52 -9.16 -12.61
C GLN A 162 -1.01 -9.00 -14.05
N ARG A 163 -0.96 -10.09 -14.83
CA ARG A 163 -1.25 -10.09 -16.29
C ARG A 163 -2.63 -9.53 -16.66
N THR A 164 -3.59 -9.62 -15.74
CA THR A 164 -5.00 -9.28 -15.97
C THR A 164 -5.32 -7.82 -15.70
N ILE A 165 -4.41 -7.09 -15.04
CA ILE A 165 -4.56 -5.67 -14.76
C ILE A 165 -4.31 -4.88 -16.04
N SER A 166 -5.34 -4.15 -16.47
CA SER A 166 -5.36 -3.32 -17.67
C SER A 166 -5.12 -1.84 -17.36
N GLU A 167 -4.91 -1.03 -18.39
CA GLU A 167 -4.87 0.45 -18.29
C GLU A 167 -6.10 1.02 -17.55
N ILE A 168 -7.30 0.49 -17.82
CA ILE A 168 -8.54 0.90 -17.16
C ILE A 168 -8.47 0.63 -15.65
N ASP A 169 -7.87 -0.48 -15.26
CA ASP A 169 -7.71 -0.86 -13.86
C ASP A 169 -6.66 0.03 -13.16
N VAL A 170 -5.55 0.37 -13.82
CA VAL A 170 -4.59 1.36 -13.32
C VAL A 170 -5.26 2.71 -13.09
N LYS A 171 -6.09 3.18 -14.04
CA LYS A 171 -6.83 4.45 -13.90
C LYS A 171 -7.82 4.46 -12.72
N LYS A 172 -8.40 3.31 -12.35
CA LYS A 172 -9.20 3.20 -11.12
C LYS A 172 -8.35 3.39 -9.88
N ILE A 173 -7.14 2.79 -9.85
CA ILE A 173 -6.20 2.97 -8.74
C ILE A 173 -5.76 4.44 -8.64
N MET A 174 -5.43 5.08 -9.76
CA MET A 174 -5.12 6.52 -9.81
C MET A 174 -6.27 7.38 -9.27
N THR A 175 -7.52 7.01 -9.57
CA THR A 175 -8.71 7.69 -9.04
C THR A 175 -8.83 7.51 -7.52
N ALA A 176 -8.57 6.31 -7.01
CA ALA A 176 -8.57 6.01 -5.58
C ALA A 176 -7.46 6.80 -4.83
N ILE A 177 -6.26 6.90 -5.42
CA ILE A 177 -5.16 7.74 -4.90
C ILE A 177 -5.60 9.21 -4.83
N THR A 178 -6.23 9.73 -5.89
CA THR A 178 -6.77 11.10 -5.88
C THR A 178 -7.79 11.29 -4.76
N PHE A 179 -8.72 10.35 -4.60
CA PHE A 179 -9.73 10.40 -3.54
C PHE A 179 -9.09 10.38 -2.15
N PHE A 180 -8.14 9.48 -1.92
CA PHE A 180 -7.39 9.38 -0.66
C PHE A 180 -6.73 10.72 -0.31
N TYR A 181 -5.90 11.26 -1.20
CA TYR A 181 -5.18 12.51 -0.93
C TYR A 181 -6.10 13.72 -0.73
N LYS A 182 -7.20 13.81 -1.50
CA LYS A 182 -8.15 14.93 -1.36
C LYS A 182 -9.00 14.83 -0.10
N THR A 183 -9.27 13.64 0.41
CA THR A 183 -10.15 13.45 1.58
C THR A 183 -9.41 13.19 2.89
N ASN A 184 -8.11 12.92 2.83
CA ASN A 184 -7.28 12.73 4.02
C ASN A 184 -6.96 14.06 4.69
N LEU A 185 -7.30 14.15 5.98
CA LEU A 185 -7.10 15.34 6.82
C LEU A 185 -5.97 15.15 7.84
N ASN A 186 -5.17 14.09 7.72
CA ASN A 186 -3.99 13.86 8.56
C ASN A 186 -2.71 14.11 7.77
N ILE A 187 -1.67 14.64 8.41
CA ILE A 187 -0.34 14.74 7.79
C ILE A 187 0.24 13.32 7.67
N LEU A 188 0.71 12.98 6.48
CA LEU A 188 1.32 11.69 6.18
C LEU A 188 2.82 11.72 6.52
N THR A 189 3.31 10.67 7.14
CA THR A 189 4.68 10.63 7.73
C THR A 189 5.37 9.28 7.60
N GLY A 190 4.72 8.29 6.96
CA GLY A 190 5.19 6.92 6.82
C GLY A 190 5.59 6.57 5.39
N GLU A 191 6.12 7.55 4.64
CA GLU A 191 6.54 7.39 3.24
C GLU A 191 5.39 6.92 2.33
N GLU A 192 4.14 7.28 2.64
CA GLU A 192 2.98 6.94 1.82
C GLU A 192 3.10 7.51 0.40
N ASP A 193 3.71 8.69 0.27
CA ASP A 193 4.05 9.30 -1.02
C ASP A 193 5.06 8.50 -1.83
N GLU A 194 6.09 7.97 -1.18
CA GLU A 194 7.09 7.11 -1.80
C GLU A 194 6.46 5.83 -2.31
N ARG A 195 5.67 5.14 -1.48
CA ARG A 195 5.10 3.83 -1.84
C ARG A 195 3.94 3.95 -2.83
N LEU A 196 3.02 4.91 -2.66
CA LEU A 196 1.93 5.12 -3.63
C LEU A 196 2.46 5.56 -5.00
N SER A 197 3.58 6.30 -5.05
CA SER A 197 4.17 6.69 -6.33
C SER A 197 4.83 5.51 -7.07
N ASN A 198 5.27 4.45 -6.37
CA ASN A 198 5.80 3.24 -7.01
C ASN A 198 4.78 2.59 -7.94
N ILE A 199 3.49 2.59 -7.58
CA ILE A 199 2.41 2.06 -8.42
C ILE A 199 2.44 2.68 -9.83
N LEU A 200 2.68 3.99 -9.92
CA LEU A 200 2.73 4.73 -11.18
C LEU A 200 4.02 4.41 -11.95
N ILE A 201 5.14 4.29 -11.25
CA ILE A 201 6.42 3.89 -11.84
C ILE A 201 6.33 2.48 -12.42
N THR A 202 5.80 1.53 -11.66
CA THR A 202 5.57 0.15 -12.09
C THR A 202 4.60 0.11 -13.27
N ALA A 203 3.53 0.90 -13.26
CA ALA A 203 2.57 0.93 -14.37
C ALA A 203 3.18 1.49 -15.66
N LEU A 204 4.09 2.46 -15.56
CA LEU A 204 4.87 2.95 -16.70
C LEU A 204 5.86 1.89 -17.20
N PHE A 205 6.57 1.21 -16.29
CA PHE A 205 7.52 0.15 -16.62
C PHE A 205 6.83 -1.03 -17.33
N GLU A 206 5.68 -1.46 -16.82
CA GLU A 206 4.82 -2.50 -17.40
C GLU A 206 4.03 -2.01 -18.63
N GLN A 207 4.24 -0.78 -19.08
CA GLN A 207 3.60 -0.15 -20.25
C GLN A 207 2.07 -0.19 -20.19
N LYS A 208 1.50 -0.15 -18.99
CA LYS A 208 0.05 -0.16 -18.76
C LYS A 208 -0.57 1.24 -18.83
N ILE A 209 0.25 2.27 -18.72
CA ILE A 209 -0.06 3.68 -18.94
C ILE A 209 1.16 4.34 -19.57
N ASN A 210 0.98 5.52 -20.15
CA ASN A 210 2.09 6.34 -20.66
C ASN A 210 2.37 7.58 -19.79
N ILE A 211 3.53 8.20 -20.01
CA ILE A 211 3.99 9.33 -19.21
C ILE A 211 3.07 10.56 -19.31
N GLU A 212 2.46 10.82 -20.46
CA GLU A 212 1.54 11.95 -20.62
C GLU A 212 0.26 11.76 -19.81
N GLU A 213 -0.22 10.53 -19.65
CA GLU A 213 -1.33 10.22 -18.76
C GLU A 213 -1.00 10.51 -17.29
N VAL A 214 0.23 10.17 -16.86
CA VAL A 214 0.71 10.47 -15.49
C VAL A 214 0.83 11.97 -15.26
N LYS A 215 1.41 12.71 -16.21
CA LYS A 215 1.55 14.18 -16.12
C LYS A 215 0.18 14.86 -16.06
N ASN A 216 -0.74 14.48 -16.94
CA ASN A 216 -2.10 15.02 -16.97
C ASN A 216 -2.85 14.70 -15.67
N TRP A 217 -2.69 13.49 -15.14
CA TRP A 217 -3.27 13.12 -13.85
C TRP A 217 -2.70 13.94 -12.70
N LEU A 218 -1.38 14.16 -12.61
CA LEU A 218 -0.76 15.00 -11.59
C LEU A 218 -1.27 16.45 -11.61
N ASN A 219 -1.51 17.00 -12.80
CA ASN A 219 -2.17 18.30 -12.94
C ASN A 219 -3.61 18.27 -12.39
N SER A 220 -4.41 17.27 -12.78
CA SER A 220 -5.79 17.13 -12.28
C SER A 220 -5.88 16.87 -10.76
N LEU A 221 -4.88 16.20 -10.19
CA LEU A 221 -4.76 15.95 -8.75
C LEU A 221 -4.56 17.26 -7.99
N SER A 222 -3.83 18.20 -8.60
CA SER A 222 -3.53 19.53 -8.07
C SER A 222 -4.67 20.54 -8.25
N GLU A 223 -5.65 20.24 -9.09
CA GLU A 223 -6.84 21.05 -9.30
C GLU A 223 -7.89 20.77 -8.21
N THR A 224 -8.70 21.77 -7.85
CA THR A 224 -9.86 21.61 -6.94
C THR A 224 -9.53 20.94 -5.60
N ILE A 225 -8.32 21.20 -5.08
CA ILE A 225 -7.92 20.71 -3.74
C ILE A 225 -8.87 21.30 -2.70
N PRO A 226 -9.44 20.48 -1.80
CA PRO A 226 -10.32 20.97 -0.75
C PRO A 226 -9.65 22.05 0.11
N ASN A 227 -10.33 23.18 0.25
CA ASN A 227 -9.86 24.26 1.11
C ASN A 227 -10.16 23.90 2.58
N HIS A 228 -9.11 23.56 3.32
CA HIS A 228 -9.17 23.19 4.74
C HIS A 228 -8.08 23.97 5.50
N LEU A 229 -8.32 24.31 6.77
CA LEU A 229 -7.28 24.87 7.64
C LEU A 229 -6.99 23.92 8.80
N PRO A 230 -5.73 23.47 8.99
CA PRO A 230 -4.59 23.63 8.07
C PRO A 230 -4.81 22.96 6.70
N GLU A 231 -4.10 23.42 5.66
CA GLU A 231 -4.20 22.96 4.26
C GLU A 231 -3.60 21.55 4.04
N ILE A 232 -3.98 20.57 4.87
CA ILE A 232 -3.38 19.23 4.89
C ILE A 232 -3.45 18.51 3.53
N PRO A 233 -4.59 18.48 2.81
CA PRO A 233 -4.64 17.91 1.47
C PRO A 233 -3.63 18.55 0.51
N LEU A 234 -3.47 19.88 0.55
CA LEU A 234 -2.48 20.58 -0.28
C LEU A 234 -1.05 20.14 0.05
N ILE A 235 -0.71 20.03 1.34
CA ILE A 235 0.62 19.60 1.81
C ILE A 235 0.92 18.19 1.32
N ASN A 236 0.02 17.24 1.56
CA ASN A 236 0.21 15.85 1.18
C ASN A 236 0.28 15.67 -0.35
N ILE A 237 -0.59 16.34 -1.12
CA ILE A 237 -0.56 16.28 -2.60
C ILE A 237 0.73 16.89 -3.13
N LYS A 238 1.20 17.99 -2.54
CA LYS A 238 2.46 18.62 -2.94
C LYS A 238 3.63 17.66 -2.71
N GLN A 239 3.70 17.03 -1.54
CA GLN A 239 4.74 16.05 -1.22
C GLN A 239 4.71 14.87 -2.21
N PHE A 240 3.54 14.26 -2.42
CA PHE A 240 3.36 13.20 -3.42
C PHE A 240 3.82 13.61 -4.83
N THR A 241 3.42 14.81 -5.27
CA THR A 241 3.78 15.34 -6.59
C THR A 241 5.30 15.52 -6.70
N GLN A 242 5.95 16.08 -5.68
CA GLN A 242 7.40 16.25 -5.65
C GLN A 242 8.12 14.90 -5.72
N THR A 243 7.70 13.94 -4.91
CA THR A 243 8.28 12.59 -4.87
C THR A 243 8.16 11.89 -6.22
N LEU A 244 6.97 11.88 -6.84
CA LEU A 244 6.79 11.26 -8.17
C LEU A 244 7.59 11.98 -9.26
N LEU A 245 7.63 13.32 -9.28
CA LEU A 245 8.43 14.05 -10.27
C LEU A 245 9.93 13.78 -10.13
N ILE A 246 10.44 13.67 -8.91
CA ILE A 246 11.85 13.30 -8.66
C ILE A 246 12.14 11.90 -9.19
N LYS A 247 11.27 10.91 -8.89
CA LYS A 247 11.42 9.54 -9.43
C LYS A 247 11.42 9.51 -10.94
N LEU A 248 10.47 10.20 -11.58
CA LEU A 248 10.39 10.30 -13.03
C LEU A 248 11.66 10.90 -13.63
N THR A 249 12.21 11.94 -12.99
CA THR A 249 13.48 12.57 -13.40
C THR A 249 14.65 11.59 -13.29
N VAL A 250 14.78 10.89 -12.16
CA VAL A 250 15.84 9.89 -11.94
C VAL A 250 15.77 8.76 -12.97
N LEU A 251 14.57 8.40 -13.42
CA LEU A 251 14.33 7.40 -14.46
C LEU A 251 14.43 7.96 -15.89
N ASN A 252 14.86 9.21 -16.06
CA ASN A 252 15.04 9.90 -17.34
C ASN A 252 13.75 10.12 -18.15
N TYR A 253 12.58 10.20 -17.50
CA TYR A 253 11.39 10.73 -18.15
C TYR A 253 11.52 12.25 -18.31
N ASP A 254 11.07 12.76 -19.46
CA ASP A 254 11.04 14.21 -19.71
C ASP A 254 9.94 14.87 -18.85
N VAL A 255 10.35 15.53 -17.77
CA VAL A 255 9.45 16.24 -16.84
C VAL A 255 9.98 17.64 -16.55
N ASP A 256 9.19 18.66 -16.89
CA ASP A 256 9.46 20.04 -16.48
C ASP A 256 8.62 20.38 -15.24
N PHE A 257 9.29 20.59 -14.10
CA PHE A 257 8.65 20.93 -12.82
C PHE A 257 7.83 22.22 -12.91
N ASN A 258 8.14 23.13 -13.85
CA ASN A 258 7.38 24.36 -14.04
C ASN A 258 5.97 24.13 -14.59
N LEU A 259 5.69 22.95 -15.14
CA LEU A 259 4.37 22.57 -15.64
C LEU A 259 3.41 22.11 -14.54
N PHE A 260 3.86 22.02 -13.29
CA PHE A 260 3.08 21.54 -12.14
C PHE A 260 2.87 22.66 -11.11
N PRO A 261 1.74 23.41 -11.19
CA PRO A 261 1.52 24.62 -10.38
C PRO A 261 1.70 24.43 -8.88
N ILE A 262 1.32 23.25 -8.36
CA ILE A 262 1.40 22.95 -6.92
C ILE A 262 2.83 22.99 -6.38
N VAL A 263 3.81 22.60 -7.19
CA VAL A 263 5.23 22.61 -6.81
C VAL A 263 5.78 24.03 -6.88
N THR A 264 5.33 24.82 -7.87
CA THR A 264 5.78 26.21 -8.07
C THR A 264 5.05 27.25 -7.21
N ARG A 265 3.99 26.87 -6.49
CA ARG A 265 3.07 27.78 -5.77
C ARG A 265 3.75 28.85 -4.92
N TYR A 266 4.89 28.54 -4.30
CA TYR A 266 5.63 29.46 -3.42
C TYR A 266 6.98 29.93 -3.98
N ILE A 267 7.29 29.61 -5.24
CA ILE A 267 8.49 30.12 -5.90
C ILE A 267 8.24 31.58 -6.25
N ARG A 268 9.03 32.48 -5.64
CA ARG A 268 9.05 33.88 -6.06
C ARG A 268 9.69 33.92 -7.45
N LYS A 269 8.88 34.15 -8.48
CA LYS A 269 9.42 34.59 -9.75
C LYS A 269 9.94 36.01 -9.53
N ASN A 270 11.21 36.26 -9.87
CA ASN A 270 11.72 37.61 -9.98
C ASN A 270 11.03 38.25 -11.19
N ASP A 271 9.78 38.63 -11.04
CA ASP A 271 9.15 39.50 -12.00
C ASP A 271 9.67 40.90 -11.70
N ASP A 272 10.39 41.46 -12.69
CA ASP A 272 10.79 42.85 -12.82
C ASP A 272 9.58 43.81 -12.93
N THR A 273 8.56 43.61 -12.10
CA THR A 273 7.47 44.55 -11.90
C THR A 273 7.09 44.58 -10.44
N ALA A 274 7.77 45.45 -9.70
CA ALA A 274 7.18 46.11 -8.57
C ALA A 274 5.88 46.80 -9.01
N THR A 275 4.72 46.15 -8.86
CA THR A 275 3.47 46.82 -8.45
C THR A 275 2.29 45.85 -8.28
N ASN A 276 1.56 46.08 -7.17
CA ASN A 276 0.21 45.61 -6.82
C ASN A 276 0.10 44.18 -6.26
N LYS A 277 0.18 44.03 -4.93
CA LYS A 277 -0.87 44.27 -3.91
C LYS A 277 -1.80 43.06 -3.73
N LYS A 278 -1.63 42.43 -2.56
CA LYS A 278 -2.66 41.94 -1.63
C LYS A 278 -4.09 41.85 -2.18
N THR A 279 -4.62 40.62 -2.23
CA THR A 279 -5.89 40.31 -1.55
C THR A 279 -6.00 38.81 -1.28
N LEU A 280 -6.55 38.52 -0.09
CA LEU A 280 -6.67 37.25 0.64
C LEU A 280 -7.26 36.08 -0.16
#